data_AF-A0A2G9TGU1-F1
#
_entry.id   AF-A0A2G9TGU1-F1
#
_cell.length_a   1.000
_cell.length_b   1.000
_cell.length_c   1.000
_cell.angle_alpha   90.00
_cell.angle_beta   90.00
_cell.angle_gamma   90.00
#
_symmetry.space_group_name_H-M   'P 1'
#
loop_
_entity.id
_entity.type
_entity.pdbx_description
1 polymer ?
#
loop_
_entity_poly.entity_id
_entity_poly.type
_entity_poly.pdbx_seq_one_letter_code
_entity_poly.pdbx_strand_id
1 'polypeptide(L)'
;MERHESTGFEIKDCRNDAVGEGWGCYLQNSGEYLMAGESRIVNRQRHECEVLGDGRVRYQVKVIGCVRDGQQYNIAQVFTDRHVRYQCKNDGSLDVL
;
A
#
# COMPACT_ATOMS: atom_id res chain seq x y z
N MET A 1 24.74 11.22 -9.44
CA MET A 1 23.86 10.17 -10.01
C MET A 1 24.06 8.93 -9.17
N GLU A 2 23.37 8.82 -8.05
CA GLU A 2 23.53 7.69 -7.14
C GLU A 2 22.28 6.82 -7.25
N ARG A 3 22.48 5.65 -7.87
CA ARG A 3 21.49 4.58 -7.93
C ARG A 3 21.54 3.85 -6.60
N HIS A 4 20.51 4.00 -5.78
CA HIS A 4 20.31 3.14 -4.63
C HIS A 4 19.34 2.01 -4.97
N GLU A 5 19.91 0.84 -5.23
CA GLU A 5 19.24 -0.46 -5.12
C GLU A 5 19.11 -0.81 -3.63
N SER A 6 17.92 -1.24 -3.24
CA SER A 6 17.53 -1.66 -1.89
C SER A 6 16.21 -2.38 -2.05
N THR A 7 16.34 -3.68 -1.92
CA THR A 7 15.33 -4.67 -1.58
C THR A 7 14.73 -4.36 -0.22
N GLY A 8 13.39 -4.35 -0.11
CA GLY A 8 12.69 -4.42 1.17
C GLY A 8 12.71 -3.13 2.00
N PHE A 9 11.54 -2.54 2.21
CA PHE A 9 11.27 -1.63 3.33
C PHE A 9 12.26 -0.45 3.51
N GLU A 10 12.69 0.18 2.42
CA GLU A 10 13.49 1.41 2.48
C GLU A 10 12.73 2.56 1.85
N ILE A 11 12.57 3.63 2.64
CA ILE A 11 12.13 4.95 2.19
C ILE A 11 13.06 5.35 1.05
N LYS A 12 12.58 5.22 -0.19
CA LYS A 12 13.39 5.52 -1.36
C LYS A 12 12.95 6.83 -1.97
N ASP A 13 13.75 7.84 -1.67
CA ASP A 13 13.75 9.17 -2.24
C ASP A 13 12.45 9.96 -2.05
N CYS A 14 12.33 10.55 -0.86
CA CYS A 14 11.52 11.75 -0.65
C CYS A 14 12.27 12.93 -1.28
N ARG A 15 12.03 13.20 -2.57
CA ARG A 15 12.69 14.31 -3.25
C ARG A 15 11.94 15.61 -2.96
N ASN A 16 12.63 16.55 -2.31
CA ASN A 16 12.26 17.97 -2.34
C ASN A 16 12.54 18.50 -3.76
N ASP A 17 11.67 18.19 -4.71
CA ASP A 17 11.70 18.91 -5.99
C ASP A 17 11.18 20.32 -5.68
N ALA A 18 12.10 21.27 -5.53
CA ALA A 18 11.88 22.68 -5.18
C ALA A 18 11.07 23.48 -6.23
N VAL A 19 10.27 22.81 -7.06
CA VAL A 19 9.44 23.37 -8.13
C VAL A 19 7.96 23.40 -7.75
N GLY A 20 7.59 22.88 -6.58
CA GLY A 20 6.29 23.09 -5.94
C GLY A 20 6.34 22.60 -4.49
N GLU A 21 5.68 23.29 -3.57
CA GLU A 21 5.69 23.02 -2.12
C GLU A 21 5.03 21.67 -1.75
N GLY A 22 5.58 20.54 -2.18
CA GLY A 22 4.97 19.22 -2.02
C GLY A 22 6.00 18.12 -1.77
N TRP A 23 5.88 17.47 -0.62
CA TRP A 23 6.55 16.20 -0.33
C TRP A 23 5.81 15.05 -1.02
N GLY A 24 6.48 13.94 -1.35
CA GLY A 24 5.81 12.78 -1.93
C GLY A 24 6.66 11.52 -1.96
N CYS A 25 6.07 10.44 -2.46
CA CYS A 25 6.63 9.09 -2.43
C CYS A 25 6.58 8.44 -3.83
N TYR A 26 7.65 7.79 -4.25
CA TYR A 26 7.66 7.00 -5.48
C TYR A 26 7.24 5.55 -5.23
N LEU A 27 6.38 5.03 -6.11
CA LEU A 27 5.99 3.63 -6.07
C LEU A 27 7.13 2.73 -6.56
N GLN A 28 7.49 1.76 -5.73
CA GLN A 28 8.46 0.74 -6.08
C GLN A 28 7.88 -0.11 -7.23
N ASN A 29 8.53 -0.05 -8.40
CA ASN A 29 8.22 -0.78 -9.66
C ASN A 29 7.19 -0.17 -10.63
N SER A 30 6.50 0.93 -10.33
CA SER A 30 5.57 1.53 -11.32
C SER A 30 6.03 2.87 -11.90
N GLY A 31 7.10 3.47 -11.36
CA GLY A 31 7.53 4.81 -11.77
C GLY A 31 6.49 5.90 -11.47
N GLU A 32 5.37 5.54 -10.82
CA GLU A 32 4.33 6.46 -10.40
C GLU A 32 4.75 7.21 -9.14
N TYR A 33 4.23 8.41 -9.00
CA TYR A 33 4.47 9.31 -7.88
C TYR A 33 3.16 9.55 -7.12
N LEU A 34 3.22 9.50 -5.79
CA LEU A 34 2.14 9.87 -4.88
C LEU A 34 2.52 11.16 -4.16
N MET A 35 1.58 12.10 -4.10
CA MET A 35 1.71 13.28 -3.25
C MET A 35 1.64 12.90 -1.77
N ALA A 36 2.23 13.73 -0.92
CA ALA A 36 2.07 13.65 0.53
C ALA A 36 0.59 13.60 0.93
N GLY A 37 0.20 12.59 1.70
CA GLY A 37 -1.18 12.34 2.11
C GLY A 37 -2.01 11.56 1.09
N GLU A 38 -1.46 11.26 -0.09
CA GLU A 38 -2.14 10.49 -1.12
C GLU A 38 -2.04 8.98 -0.87
N SER A 39 -3.08 8.25 -1.29
CA SER A 39 -3.06 6.79 -1.32
C SER A 39 -3.67 6.29 -2.61
N ARG A 40 -3.08 5.24 -3.19
CA ARG A 40 -3.53 4.63 -4.43
C ARG A 40 -3.44 3.12 -4.34
N ILE A 41 -4.43 2.45 -4.93
CA ILE A 41 -4.45 0.99 -5.01
C ILE A 41 -3.84 0.60 -6.36
N VAL A 42 -2.69 -0.09 -6.32
CA VAL A 42 -2.02 -0.64 -7.50
C VAL A 42 -1.79 -2.12 -7.23
N ASN A 43 -2.18 -2.99 -8.16
CA ASN A 43 -2.01 -4.44 -8.01
C ASN A 43 -2.53 -5.02 -6.67
N ARG A 44 -3.67 -4.50 -6.17
CA ARG A 44 -4.28 -4.90 -4.87
C ARG A 44 -3.38 -4.64 -3.66
N GLN A 45 -2.42 -3.74 -3.82
CA GLN A 45 -1.65 -3.17 -2.73
C GLN A 45 -2.05 -1.70 -2.64
N ARG A 46 -2.45 -1.27 -1.45
CA ARG A 46 -2.61 0.14 -1.16
C ARG A 46 -1.25 0.71 -0.87
N HIS A 47 -0.79 1.51 -1.81
CA HIS A 47 0.39 2.35 -1.69
C HIS A 47 -0.06 3.66 -1.05
N GLU A 48 0.51 4.02 0.09
CA GLU A 48 0.11 5.18 0.86
C GLU A 48 1.36 5.99 1.24
N CYS A 49 1.30 7.30 1.01
CA CYS A 49 2.36 8.23 1.39
C CYS A 49 1.88 9.06 2.59
N GLU A 50 2.17 8.57 3.80
CA GLU A 50 1.77 9.22 5.05
C GLU A 50 2.71 10.39 5.39
N VAL A 51 2.17 11.51 5.88
CA VAL A 51 2.98 12.65 6.33
C VAL A 51 3.27 12.50 7.82
N LEU A 52 4.55 12.34 8.18
CA LEU A 52 4.98 12.13 9.57
C LEU A 52 5.12 13.45 10.36
N GLY A 53 5.14 14.59 9.68
CA GLY A 53 5.49 15.90 10.28
C GLY A 53 6.95 16.27 10.03
N ASP A 54 7.31 17.53 10.27
CA ASP A 54 8.66 18.08 10.04
C ASP A 54 9.19 17.91 8.61
N GLY A 55 8.29 17.93 7.62
CA GLY A 55 8.64 17.69 6.23
C GLY A 55 9.03 16.24 5.92
N ARG A 56 8.73 15.29 6.81
CA ARG A 56 9.00 13.87 6.56
C ARG A 56 7.74 13.18 6.05
N VAL A 57 7.92 12.32 5.06
CA VAL A 57 6.87 11.43 4.59
C VAL A 57 7.32 9.97 4.73
N ARG A 58 6.34 9.09 4.94
CA ARG A 58 6.50 7.66 5.09
C ARG A 58 5.70 6.96 4.02
N TYR A 59 6.40 6.27 3.15
CA TYR A 59 5.77 5.36 2.22
C TYR A 59 5.44 4.04 2.90
N GLN A 60 4.21 3.58 2.77
CA GLN A 60 3.74 2.31 3.31
C GLN A 60 2.87 1.58 2.31
N VAL A 61 3.06 0.26 2.24
CA VAL A 61 2.33 -0.63 1.33
C VAL A 61 1.54 -1.62 2.16
N LYS A 62 0.22 -1.65 1.98
CA LYS A 62 -0.69 -2.58 2.66
C LYS A 62 -1.37 -3.45 1.61
N VAL A 63 -1.30 -4.77 1.77
CA VAL A 63 -2.05 -5.68 0.90
C VAL A 63 -3.55 -5.50 1.19
N ILE A 64 -4.32 -5.28 0.14
CA ILE A 64 -5.77 -5.08 0.19
C ILE A 64 -6.45 -6.38 -0.25
N GLY A 65 -7.27 -6.93 0.62
CA GLY A 65 -8.02 -8.16 0.36
C GLY A 65 -7.37 -9.41 0.94
N CYS A 66 -8.03 -10.53 0.76
CA CYS A 66 -7.66 -11.82 1.34
C CYS A 66 -7.53 -12.87 0.24
N VAL A 67 -6.60 -13.81 0.43
CA VAL A 67 -6.40 -14.94 -0.49
C VAL A 67 -6.75 -16.22 0.23
N ARG A 68 -7.69 -17.00 -0.31
CA ARG A 68 -8.08 -18.31 0.23
C ARG A 68 -8.31 -19.26 -0.93
N ASP A 69 -7.69 -20.44 -0.87
CA ASP A 69 -7.82 -21.48 -1.90
C ASP A 69 -7.49 -20.98 -3.33
N GLY A 70 -6.58 -20.01 -3.44
CA GLY A 70 -6.26 -19.35 -4.71
C GLY A 70 -7.30 -18.34 -5.20
N GLN A 71 -8.47 -18.24 -4.55
CA GLN A 71 -9.46 -17.20 -4.83
C GLN A 71 -9.14 -15.86 -4.13
N GLN A 72 -9.21 -14.83 -4.96
CA GLN A 72 -9.18 -13.39 -4.65
C GLN A 72 -10.44 -12.92 -3.90
N TYR A 73 -10.38 -12.43 -2.66
CA TYR A 73 -11.54 -11.78 -2.00
C TYR A 73 -11.25 -10.33 -1.64
N ASN A 74 -12.21 -9.45 -1.92
CA ASN A 74 -12.18 -8.04 -1.57
C ASN A 74 -12.41 -7.84 -0.06
N ILE A 75 -11.96 -6.69 0.44
CA ILE A 75 -12.23 -6.30 1.83
C ILE A 75 -13.73 -6.20 2.07
N ALA A 76 -14.17 -6.66 3.24
CA ALA A 76 -15.55 -6.83 3.68
C ALA A 76 -16.37 -7.84 2.87
N GLN A 77 -15.79 -8.49 1.86
CA GLN A 77 -16.46 -9.55 1.12
C GLN A 77 -16.66 -10.76 2.05
N VAL A 78 -17.90 -11.24 2.09
CA VAL A 78 -18.27 -12.47 2.78
C VAL A 78 -18.38 -13.59 1.76
N PHE A 79 -17.73 -14.70 2.02
CA PHE A 79 -17.85 -15.92 1.22
C PHE A 79 -18.07 -17.13 2.12
N THR A 80 -18.56 -18.21 1.54
CA THR A 80 -18.78 -19.48 2.25
C THR A 80 -17.89 -20.54 1.66
N ASP A 81 -17.08 -21.18 2.50
CA ASP A 81 -16.23 -22.30 2.12
C ASP A 81 -16.52 -23.50 3.04
N ARG A 82 -16.85 -24.65 2.44
CA ARG A 82 -17.18 -25.90 3.13
C ARG A 82 -18.11 -25.74 4.35
N HIS A 83 -19.16 -24.94 4.21
CA HIS A 83 -20.15 -24.59 5.24
C HIS A 83 -19.73 -23.55 6.30
N VAL A 84 -18.51 -23.02 6.23
CA VAL A 84 -18.04 -21.95 7.12
C VAL A 84 -18.10 -20.62 6.37
N ARG A 85 -18.66 -19.59 7.00
CA ARG A 85 -18.66 -18.23 6.44
C ARG A 85 -17.40 -17.50 6.87
N TYR A 86 -16.76 -16.86 5.91
CA TYR A 86 -15.56 -16.05 6.13
C TYR A 86 -15.84 -14.63 5.66
N GLN A 87 -15.37 -13.65 6.42
CA GLN A 87 -15.33 -12.25 6.03
C GLN A 87 -13.89 -11.79 5.90
N CYS A 88 -13.53 -11.26 4.73
CA CYS A 88 -12.23 -10.64 4.56
C CYS A 88 -12.18 -9.29 5.28
N LYS A 89 -11.23 -9.14 6.20
CA LYS A 89 -11.02 -7.90 6.97
C LYS A 89 -10.05 -6.97 6.25
N ASN A 90 -10.03 -5.71 6.71
CA ASN A 90 -9.22 -4.65 6.14
C ASN A 90 -7.70 -4.88 6.30
N ASP A 91 -7.31 -5.70 7.28
CA ASP A 91 -5.95 -6.09 7.59
C ASP A 91 -5.48 -7.32 6.79
N GLY A 92 -6.31 -7.84 5.89
CA GLY A 92 -6.04 -9.04 5.10
C GLY A 92 -6.31 -10.36 5.85
N SER A 93 -6.83 -10.30 7.08
CA SER A 93 -7.25 -11.48 7.83
C SER A 93 -8.64 -11.97 7.42
N LEU A 94 -8.90 -13.25 7.63
CA LEU A 94 -10.22 -13.86 7.41
C LEU A 94 -10.87 -14.10 8.77
N ASP A 95 -12.01 -13.47 8.99
CA ASP A 95 -12.82 -13.65 10.20
C ASP A 95 -13.93 -14.66 9.94
N VAL A 96 -14.16 -15.55 10.90
CA VAL A 96 -15.18 -16.59 10.79
C VAL A 96 -16.49 -16.08 11.35
N LEU A 97 -17.58 -16.22 10.58
CA LEU A 97 -18.94 -15.83 10.96
C LEU A 97 -19.79 -17.02 11.38
#